data_AF-A0A212FC54-F1
#
_entry.id   AF-A0A212FC54-F1
#
_cell.length_a   1.000
_cell.length_b   1.000
_cell.length_c   1.000
_cell.angle_alpha   90.00
_cell.angle_beta   90.00
_cell.angle_gamma   90.00
#
_symmetry.space_group_name_H-M   'P 1'
#
loop_
_entity.id
_entity.type
_entity.pdbx_description
1 polymer ?
#
loop_
_entity_poly.entity_id
_entity_poly.type
_entity_poly.pdbx_seq_one_letter_code
_entity_poly.pdbx_strand_id
1 'polypeptide(L)'
;MDLLDKYPEAGNYLIKEPVKFNNNCNDILFACLMSFESDFLQYVKPSQININLRVKCVPRFLLNPKLRCYDGITVVQGKLLDVSSVTNYVYHTVWSCPEECEDNEVILHNIPKVPPKCYSCKSTLFENSGLRKCGDKVVATFKLDTEILPRKFVMVDDLIMKLKFGYEYLLYITVLKKRTIVWSIQEVVPLPAPLTTPIPDDIKELFDKCKGVPWKFVYCLASTIGGRICPLNNFMTAKIGLLLSLASVKANVYCGSPILHFLATGNNLGYIGRLMCEAALLAASSAYIGTNSSISTCLINASGGICFMPLPLQAYHQKQIHSILSVIETGDIPPNKAKLRCAVWAYGSDFKKIILYNFGSVFGTVYRGDCGEYADELADFTLERAINPSAVTNEEKQALNDIRKYIDIVANVRVTLNEEAETLLSSYFLAARKERPKAVTVGNFEALVSTCITSARLCRREVANIHDAVFAIWLHVSGMTEPRFAPDEYLNTPADIAKLKNIMKKFTEWLENFTGCSSH
;
A
#
# COMPACT_ATOMS: atom_id res chain seq x y z
N MET A 1 15.42 17.69 -17.00
CA MET A 1 16.61 18.35 -16.46
C MET A 1 17.54 18.72 -17.59
N ASP A 2 18.01 17.76 -18.38
CA ASP A 2 18.96 18.00 -19.49
C ASP A 2 18.58 19.15 -20.44
N LEU A 3 17.29 19.29 -20.79
CA LEU A 3 16.83 20.41 -21.63
C LEU A 3 16.90 21.75 -20.89
N LEU A 4 16.54 21.80 -19.61
CA LEU A 4 16.64 23.02 -18.80
C LEU A 4 18.11 23.40 -18.55
N ASP A 5 18.97 22.41 -18.36
CA ASP A 5 20.39 22.62 -18.07
C ASP A 5 21.15 23.13 -19.30
N LYS A 6 20.85 22.58 -20.49
CA LYS A 6 21.47 23.01 -21.76
C LYS A 6 20.80 24.23 -22.39
N TYR A 7 19.47 24.30 -22.34
CA TYR A 7 18.66 25.32 -23.02
C TYR A 7 17.49 25.77 -22.12
N PRO A 8 17.75 26.64 -21.12
CA PRO A 8 16.76 27.00 -20.11
C PRO A 8 15.51 27.66 -20.69
N GLU A 9 15.65 28.47 -21.75
CA GLU A 9 14.52 29.12 -22.43
C GLU A 9 13.57 28.09 -23.07
N ALA A 10 14.13 27.11 -23.77
CA ALA A 10 13.35 26.03 -24.40
C ALA A 10 12.67 25.16 -23.34
N GLY A 11 13.35 24.84 -22.24
CA GLY A 11 12.77 24.10 -21.13
C GLY A 11 11.63 24.86 -20.44
N ASN A 12 11.79 26.16 -20.21
CA ASN A 12 10.74 27.01 -19.66
C ASN A 12 9.54 27.14 -20.62
N TYR A 13 9.81 27.21 -21.93
CA TYR A 13 8.77 27.26 -22.96
C TYR A 13 7.95 25.96 -22.98
N LEU A 14 8.59 24.79 -22.88
CA LEU A 14 7.91 23.50 -22.75
C LEU A 14 7.02 23.44 -21.51
N ILE A 15 7.46 23.97 -20.36
CA ILE A 15 6.67 23.92 -19.12
C ILE A 15 5.45 24.84 -19.20
N LYS A 16 5.60 26.05 -19.79
CA LYS A 16 4.52 27.04 -19.88
C LYS A 16 3.53 26.76 -21.00
N GLU A 17 4.00 26.36 -22.17
CA GLU A 17 3.17 26.17 -23.38
C GLU A 17 3.47 24.83 -24.07
N PRO A 18 3.20 23.68 -23.41
CA PRO A 18 3.64 22.37 -23.90
C PRO A 18 3.02 21.97 -25.25
N VAL A 19 1.78 22.39 -25.52
CA VAL A 19 1.10 22.07 -26.78
C VAL A 19 1.75 22.79 -27.96
N LYS A 20 2.05 24.09 -27.81
CA LYS A 20 2.73 24.86 -28.87
C LYS A 20 4.15 24.36 -29.07
N PHE A 21 4.85 24.01 -27.98
CA PHE A 21 6.16 23.37 -28.06
C PHE A 21 6.11 22.08 -28.88
N ASN A 22 5.13 21.20 -28.63
CA ASN A 22 4.98 19.95 -29.38
C ASN A 22 4.71 20.19 -30.88
N ASN A 23 3.90 21.20 -31.22
CA ASN A 23 3.67 21.57 -32.62
C ASN A 23 4.96 22.05 -33.29
N ASN A 24 5.74 22.92 -32.62
CA ASN A 24 7.03 23.36 -33.16
C ASN A 24 7.98 22.17 -33.35
N CYS A 25 7.96 21.17 -32.47
CA CYS A 25 8.74 19.95 -32.66
C CYS A 25 8.29 19.17 -33.89
N ASN A 26 6.98 19.07 -34.15
CA ASN A 26 6.46 18.46 -35.39
C ASN A 26 6.99 19.17 -36.63
N ASP A 27 6.99 20.50 -36.62
CA ASP A 27 7.51 21.33 -37.73
C ASP A 27 9.02 21.13 -37.92
N ILE A 28 9.79 21.04 -36.82
CA ILE A 28 11.23 20.77 -36.86
C ILE A 28 11.49 19.38 -37.45
N LEU A 29 10.77 18.35 -37.01
CA LEU A 29 10.94 17.00 -37.57
C LEU A 29 10.54 16.95 -39.05
N PHE A 30 9.48 17.65 -39.45
CA PHE A 30 9.12 17.79 -40.86
C PHE A 30 10.26 18.41 -41.67
N ALA A 31 10.83 19.53 -41.20
CA ALA A 31 11.97 20.16 -41.86
C ALA A 31 13.20 19.24 -41.94
N CYS A 32 13.47 18.47 -40.87
CA CYS A 32 14.55 17.47 -40.87
C CYS A 32 14.29 16.32 -41.86
N LEU A 33 13.05 15.82 -41.96
CA LEU A 33 12.72 14.79 -42.95
C LEU A 33 12.88 15.30 -44.38
N MET A 34 12.46 16.54 -44.65
CA MET A 34 12.64 17.14 -45.98
C MET A 34 14.11 17.36 -46.34
N SER A 35 15.02 17.45 -45.37
CA SER A 35 16.45 17.56 -45.62
C SER A 35 17.15 16.22 -45.89
N PHE A 36 16.50 15.09 -45.63
CA PHE A 36 17.03 13.78 -45.99
C PHE A 36 16.71 13.46 -47.44
N GLU A 37 17.73 13.31 -48.28
CA GLU A 37 17.59 12.90 -49.69
C GLU A 37 17.13 11.43 -49.76
N SER A 38 15.81 11.22 -49.78
CA SER A 38 15.22 9.94 -50.15
C SER A 38 13.92 10.15 -50.93
N ASP A 39 13.74 9.39 -52.00
CA ASP A 39 12.62 9.52 -52.95
C ASP A 39 11.24 9.32 -52.28
N PHE A 40 11.19 8.59 -51.17
CA PHE A 40 9.96 8.36 -50.41
C PHE A 40 9.51 9.55 -49.55
N LEU A 41 10.43 10.46 -49.17
CA LEU A 41 10.10 11.58 -48.27
C LEU A 41 9.48 12.78 -49.01
N GLN A 42 9.57 12.84 -50.33
CA GLN A 42 9.00 13.92 -51.14
C GLN A 42 7.45 13.97 -51.09
N TYR A 43 6.81 12.86 -50.74
CA TYR A 43 5.34 12.74 -50.67
C TYR A 43 4.78 12.90 -49.26
N VAL A 44 5.62 13.11 -48.24
CA VAL A 44 5.17 13.24 -46.86
C VAL A 44 4.57 14.63 -46.63
N LYS A 45 3.31 14.69 -46.21
CA LYS A 45 2.64 15.96 -45.84
C LYS A 45 2.91 16.30 -44.36
N PRO A 46 2.92 17.59 -43.97
CA PRO A 46 3.11 17.99 -42.56
C PRO A 46 2.10 17.34 -41.61
N SER A 47 0.87 17.10 -42.07
CA SER A 47 -0.20 16.44 -41.31
C SER A 47 0.03 14.95 -41.04
N GLN A 48 1.03 14.33 -41.68
CA GLN A 48 1.40 12.93 -41.45
C GLN A 48 2.43 12.77 -40.34
N ILE A 49 3.09 13.86 -39.93
CA ILE A 49 4.11 13.83 -38.89
C ILE A 49 3.50 14.22 -37.57
N ASN A 50 3.72 13.38 -36.56
CA ASN A 50 3.35 13.71 -35.21
C ASN A 50 4.36 13.13 -34.22
N ILE A 51 4.92 14.01 -33.40
CA ILE A 51 5.83 13.68 -32.32
C ILE A 51 5.02 13.62 -31.04
N ASN A 52 5.27 12.56 -30.28
CA ASN A 52 4.71 12.38 -28.97
C ASN A 52 5.79 12.61 -27.92
N LEU A 53 5.86 13.83 -27.39
CA LEU A 53 6.83 14.18 -26.35
C LEU A 53 6.41 13.59 -25.00
N ARG A 54 7.26 12.75 -24.42
CA ARG A 54 7.09 12.17 -23.08
C ARG A 54 8.10 12.76 -22.12
N VAL A 55 7.61 13.51 -21.14
CA VAL A 55 8.47 14.11 -20.13
C VAL A 55 8.86 13.07 -19.09
N LYS A 56 10.16 12.89 -18.82
CA LYS A 56 10.62 11.89 -17.84
C LYS A 56 10.65 12.43 -16.42
N CYS A 57 11.06 13.69 -16.25
CA CYS A 57 11.22 14.33 -14.95
C CYS A 57 11.08 15.84 -15.10
N VAL A 58 10.15 16.44 -14.34
CA VAL A 58 10.05 17.89 -14.16
C VAL A 58 10.22 18.23 -12.69
N PRO A 59 11.10 19.17 -12.33
CA PRO A 59 11.24 19.60 -10.94
C PRO A 59 9.94 20.18 -10.38
N ARG A 60 9.52 19.67 -9.22
CA ARG A 60 8.27 20.09 -8.56
C ARG A 60 8.21 21.58 -8.26
N PHE A 61 9.35 22.22 -7.99
CA PHE A 61 9.42 23.65 -7.68
C PHE A 61 9.14 24.55 -8.89
N LEU A 62 9.29 24.05 -10.12
CA LEU A 62 8.98 24.79 -11.34
C LEU A 62 7.50 24.69 -11.73
N LEU A 63 6.73 23.87 -11.03
CA LEU A 63 5.38 23.51 -11.40
C LEU A 63 4.37 24.18 -10.48
N ASN A 64 3.32 24.74 -11.07
CA ASN A 64 2.21 25.25 -10.29
C ASN A 64 1.36 24.09 -9.76
N PRO A 65 1.15 23.98 -8.42
CA PRO A 65 0.34 22.92 -7.84
C PRO A 65 -1.17 23.13 -8.06
N LYS A 66 -1.57 24.30 -8.58
CA LYS A 66 -2.98 24.64 -8.79
C LYS A 66 -3.48 24.10 -10.13
N LEU A 67 -4.35 23.09 -10.07
CA LEU A 67 -5.12 22.47 -11.18
C LEU A 67 -5.96 23.43 -12.04
N ARG A 68 -6.07 24.72 -11.67
CA ARG A 68 -6.90 25.72 -12.36
C ARG A 68 -6.12 26.56 -13.38
N CYS A 69 -4.83 26.32 -13.57
CA CYS A 69 -4.09 26.95 -14.65
C CYS A 69 -4.48 26.28 -15.97
N TYR A 70 -5.07 27.09 -16.87
CA TYR A 70 -5.44 26.66 -18.22
C TYR A 70 -4.24 26.57 -19.17
N ASP A 71 -3.07 27.00 -18.70
CA ASP A 71 -1.82 27.03 -19.45
C ASP A 71 -0.69 26.42 -18.62
N GLY A 72 0.03 25.48 -19.23
CA GLY A 72 1.23 24.84 -18.67
C GLY A 72 1.08 23.38 -18.22
N ILE A 73 2.22 22.77 -17.91
CA ILE A 73 2.30 21.45 -17.29
C ILE A 73 2.04 21.61 -15.79
N THR A 74 1.14 20.79 -15.26
CA THR A 74 0.85 20.66 -13.84
C THR A 74 1.14 19.23 -13.40
N VAL A 75 1.54 19.05 -12.13
CA VAL A 75 1.80 17.73 -11.57
C VAL A 75 0.75 17.40 -10.53
N VAL A 76 0.22 16.19 -10.66
CA VAL A 76 -0.73 15.62 -9.72
C VAL A 76 -0.16 14.29 -9.22
N GLN A 77 -0.11 14.12 -7.90
CA GLN A 77 0.21 12.85 -7.27
C GLN A 77 -1.07 12.08 -6.97
N GLY A 78 -1.10 10.80 -7.30
CA GLY A 78 -2.23 9.94 -6.97
C GLY A 78 -1.96 8.45 -7.13
N LYS A 79 -2.78 7.65 -6.46
CA LYS A 79 -2.71 6.19 -6.48
C LYS A 79 -3.67 5.61 -7.53
N LEU A 80 -3.18 4.68 -8.35
CA LEU A 80 -4.01 4.02 -9.36
C LEU A 80 -4.94 2.98 -8.72
N LEU A 81 -6.25 3.16 -8.88
CA LEU A 81 -7.28 2.27 -8.33
C LEU A 81 -7.83 1.29 -9.35
N ASP A 82 -8.21 1.79 -10.52
CA ASP A 82 -8.91 1.01 -11.54
C ASP A 82 -8.55 1.46 -12.96
N VAL A 83 -8.66 0.55 -13.93
CA VAL A 83 -8.37 0.79 -15.35
C VAL A 83 -9.46 0.13 -16.18
N SER A 84 -10.10 0.90 -17.06
CA SER A 84 -11.13 0.38 -17.96
C SER A 84 -10.55 -0.61 -18.97
N SER A 85 -11.44 -1.36 -19.66
CA SER A 85 -11.05 -2.10 -20.86
C SER A 85 -10.40 -1.18 -21.90
N VAL A 86 -9.49 -1.75 -22.68
CA VAL A 86 -8.85 -1.06 -23.81
C VAL A 86 -9.92 -0.72 -24.84
N THR A 87 -9.97 0.55 -25.22
CA THR A 87 -10.85 1.06 -26.27
C THR A 87 -10.01 1.76 -27.30
N ASN A 88 -10.39 1.65 -28.57
CA ASN A 88 -9.63 2.29 -29.63
C ASN A 88 -10.02 3.77 -29.71
N TYR A 89 -9.04 4.62 -30.00
CA TYR A 89 -9.29 6.00 -30.41
C TYR A 89 -8.69 6.23 -31.78
N VAL A 90 -9.25 7.21 -32.48
CA VAL A 90 -8.77 7.56 -33.81
C VAL A 90 -7.66 8.58 -33.67
N TYR A 91 -6.49 8.22 -34.19
CA TYR A 91 -5.30 9.06 -34.19
C TYR A 91 -5.33 10.03 -35.38
N HIS A 92 -5.63 9.50 -36.56
CA HIS A 92 -5.99 10.31 -37.73
C HIS A 92 -6.97 9.59 -38.65
N THR A 93 -7.72 10.37 -39.40
CA THR A 93 -8.62 9.94 -40.47
C THR A 93 -8.09 10.46 -41.79
N VAL A 94 -8.19 9.65 -42.84
CA VAL A 94 -7.82 10.03 -44.21
C VAL A 94 -9.10 10.17 -45.02
N TRP A 95 -9.27 11.32 -45.67
CA TRP A 95 -10.44 11.66 -46.45
C TRP A 95 -10.04 11.88 -47.90
N SER A 96 -10.71 11.21 -48.83
CA SER A 96 -10.40 11.25 -50.26
C SER A 96 -11.59 11.78 -51.05
N CYS A 97 -11.30 12.43 -52.18
CA CYS A 97 -12.32 12.95 -53.07
C CYS A 97 -12.93 11.82 -53.92
N PRO A 98 -14.27 11.70 -54.02
CA PRO A 98 -14.90 10.71 -54.88
C PRO A 98 -14.63 10.93 -56.37
N GLU A 99 -14.29 12.16 -56.76
CA GLU A 99 -13.99 12.53 -58.16
C GLU A 99 -12.49 12.44 -58.47
N GLU A 100 -11.69 11.80 -57.61
CA GLU A 100 -10.24 11.56 -57.79
C GLU A 100 -9.44 12.81 -58.18
N CYS A 101 -9.83 13.98 -57.67
CA CYS A 101 -9.11 15.21 -57.91
C CYS A 101 -7.68 15.11 -57.34
N GLU A 102 -6.67 15.50 -58.13
CA GLU A 102 -5.25 15.48 -57.71
C GLU A 102 -5.04 16.20 -56.35
N ASP A 103 -4.20 15.61 -55.50
CA ASP A 103 -3.80 16.09 -54.16
C ASP A 103 -4.89 16.31 -53.11
N ASN A 104 -6.15 15.91 -53.34
CA ASN A 104 -7.27 16.18 -52.43
C ASN A 104 -7.43 15.19 -51.26
N GLU A 105 -6.36 14.49 -50.87
CA GLU A 105 -6.34 13.73 -49.62
C GLU A 105 -6.16 14.65 -48.42
N VAL A 106 -7.15 14.66 -47.54
CA VAL A 106 -7.13 15.45 -46.29
C VAL A 106 -6.96 14.51 -45.11
N ILE A 107 -5.91 14.75 -44.32
CA ILE A 107 -5.61 13.99 -43.11
C ILE A 107 -5.99 14.84 -41.90
N LEU A 108 -6.89 14.31 -41.06
CA LEU A 108 -7.40 14.99 -39.88
C LEU A 108 -7.10 14.18 -38.62
N HIS A 109 -6.53 14.81 -37.58
CA HIS A 109 -6.27 14.20 -36.27
C HIS A 109 -7.51 14.07 -35.36
N ASN A 110 -8.70 14.18 -35.94
CA ASN A 110 -9.97 13.99 -35.27
C ASN A 110 -11.00 13.46 -36.28
N ILE A 111 -12.12 12.94 -35.76
CA ILE A 111 -13.29 12.69 -36.60
C ILE A 111 -14.10 13.99 -36.62
N PRO A 112 -14.18 14.69 -37.76
CA PRO A 112 -15.01 15.87 -37.86
C PRO A 112 -16.50 15.49 -37.78
N LYS A 113 -17.33 16.37 -37.21
CA LYS A 113 -18.79 16.13 -37.12
C LYS A 113 -19.46 16.18 -38.50
N VAL A 114 -18.86 16.89 -39.43
CA VAL A 114 -19.33 17.06 -40.81
C VAL A 114 -18.17 16.68 -41.71
N PRO A 115 -18.39 15.84 -42.74
CA PRO A 115 -17.33 15.46 -43.65
C PRO A 115 -16.73 16.70 -44.32
N PRO A 116 -15.39 16.78 -44.46
CA PRO A 116 -14.74 17.88 -45.14
C PRO A 116 -15.15 17.91 -46.63
N LYS A 117 -15.04 19.08 -47.24
CA LYS A 117 -15.33 19.27 -48.67
C LYS A 117 -14.02 19.35 -49.45
N CYS A 118 -14.05 18.82 -50.67
CA CYS A 118 -12.96 18.93 -51.63
C CYS A 118 -12.70 20.41 -51.94
N TYR A 119 -11.42 20.80 -52.01
CA TYR A 119 -11.05 22.17 -52.34
C TYR A 119 -11.34 22.49 -53.81
N SER A 120 -11.16 21.51 -54.70
CA SER A 120 -11.32 21.67 -56.16
C SER A 120 -12.78 21.60 -56.61
N CYS A 121 -13.50 20.52 -56.31
CA CYS A 121 -14.87 20.28 -56.81
C CYS A 121 -15.98 20.59 -55.80
N LYS A 122 -15.64 20.95 -54.55
CA LYS A 122 -16.59 21.21 -53.45
C LYS A 122 -17.47 20.01 -53.04
N SER A 123 -17.27 18.84 -53.66
CA SER A 123 -17.93 17.59 -53.29
C SER A 123 -17.53 17.15 -51.88
N THR A 124 -18.41 16.43 -51.20
CA THR A 124 -18.13 15.90 -49.85
C THR A 124 -17.12 14.77 -49.93
N LEU A 125 -16.01 14.89 -49.19
CA LEU A 125 -14.99 13.85 -49.11
C LEU A 125 -15.55 12.64 -48.36
N PHE A 126 -15.13 11.44 -48.76
CA PHE A 126 -15.44 10.20 -48.04
C PHE A 126 -14.26 9.76 -47.20
N GLU A 127 -14.53 9.17 -46.03
CA GLU A 127 -13.48 8.66 -45.17
C GLU A 127 -12.95 7.33 -45.69
N ASN A 128 -11.65 7.22 -45.90
CA ASN A 128 -10.98 5.96 -46.16
C ASN A 128 -10.70 5.25 -44.83
N SER A 129 -11.63 4.39 -44.40
CA SER A 129 -11.54 3.67 -43.14
C SER A 129 -10.34 2.69 -43.09
N GLY A 130 -9.85 2.21 -44.24
CA GLY A 130 -8.69 1.33 -44.32
C GLY A 130 -7.36 2.04 -44.05
N LEU A 131 -7.29 3.34 -44.33
CA LEU A 131 -6.12 4.18 -44.04
C LEU A 131 -6.22 4.89 -42.68
N ARG A 132 -7.28 4.62 -41.91
CA ARG A 132 -7.46 5.18 -40.57
C ARG A 132 -6.42 4.57 -39.62
N LYS A 133 -5.61 5.44 -39.01
CA LYS A 133 -4.76 5.02 -37.90
C LYS A 133 -5.51 5.14 -36.58
N CYS A 134 -5.66 4.01 -35.91
CA CYS A 134 -6.19 3.94 -34.54
C CYS A 134 -5.04 3.75 -33.55
N GLY A 135 -5.22 4.25 -32.34
CA GLY A 135 -4.40 3.91 -31.18
C GLY A 135 -5.27 3.37 -30.06
N ASP A 136 -4.62 2.97 -28.97
CA ASP A 136 -5.25 2.39 -27.81
C ASP A 136 -5.40 3.43 -26.70
N LYS A 137 -6.57 3.45 -26.05
CA LYS A 137 -6.81 4.26 -24.85
C LYS A 137 -7.49 3.46 -23.75
N VAL A 138 -7.15 3.82 -22.52
CA VAL A 138 -7.82 3.34 -21.30
C VAL A 138 -8.19 4.52 -20.43
N VAL A 139 -9.28 4.38 -19.68
CA VAL A 139 -9.65 5.34 -18.64
C VAL A 139 -9.14 4.80 -17.31
N ALA A 140 -8.12 5.46 -16.78
CA ALA A 140 -7.50 5.12 -15.51
C ALA A 140 -8.07 6.00 -14.39
N THR A 141 -8.49 5.38 -13.30
CA THR A 141 -9.09 6.03 -12.13
C THR A 141 -8.05 6.14 -11.02
N PHE A 142 -7.72 7.37 -10.63
CA PHE A 142 -6.74 7.68 -9.60
C PHE A 142 -7.40 8.32 -8.38
N LYS A 143 -6.97 7.93 -7.18
CA LYS A 143 -7.23 8.69 -5.96
C LYS A 143 -6.12 9.70 -5.76
N LEU A 144 -6.47 10.99 -5.76
CA LEU A 144 -5.51 12.08 -5.58
C LEU A 144 -5.37 12.39 -4.09
N ASP A 145 -4.17 12.76 -3.65
CA ASP A 145 -3.93 13.07 -2.23
C ASP A 145 -4.71 14.30 -1.75
N THR A 146 -5.01 15.22 -2.68
CA THR A 146 -5.72 16.47 -2.40
C THR A 146 -7.24 16.35 -2.45
N GLU A 147 -7.78 15.23 -2.97
CA GLU A 147 -9.21 15.09 -3.23
C GLU A 147 -9.80 13.83 -2.62
N ILE A 148 -11.02 13.97 -2.08
CA ILE A 148 -11.74 12.85 -1.46
C ILE A 148 -12.22 11.86 -2.53
N LEU A 149 -12.62 12.38 -3.70
CA LEU A 149 -13.17 11.57 -4.78
C LEU A 149 -12.09 11.20 -5.80
N PRO A 150 -12.16 9.99 -6.36
CA PRO A 150 -11.24 9.57 -7.40
C PRO A 150 -11.52 10.33 -8.71
N ARG A 151 -10.45 10.69 -9.43
CA ARG A 151 -10.51 11.31 -10.75
C ARG A 151 -10.15 10.32 -11.85
N LYS A 152 -10.77 10.50 -13.01
CA LYS A 152 -10.52 9.70 -14.21
C LYS A 152 -9.61 10.46 -15.17
N PHE A 153 -8.59 9.78 -15.66
CA PHE A 153 -7.65 10.27 -16.66
C PHE A 153 -7.62 9.32 -17.86
N VAL A 154 -7.57 9.89 -19.06
CA VAL A 154 -7.44 9.10 -20.29
C VAL A 154 -5.96 8.87 -20.53
N MET A 155 -5.55 7.59 -20.53
CA MET A 155 -4.20 7.14 -20.84
C MET A 155 -4.18 6.54 -22.23
N VAL A 156 -3.07 6.71 -22.94
CA VAL A 156 -2.98 6.48 -24.37
C VAL A 156 -1.69 5.74 -24.71
N ASP A 157 -1.79 4.74 -25.59
CA ASP A 157 -0.68 3.98 -26.21
C ASP A 157 0.39 3.53 -25.19
N ASP A 158 1.60 4.10 -25.28
CA ASP A 158 2.78 3.75 -24.48
C ASP A 158 2.59 3.94 -22.97
N LEU A 159 1.63 4.78 -22.55
CA LEU A 159 1.33 5.01 -21.14
C LEU A 159 0.58 3.83 -20.52
N ILE A 160 -0.13 3.03 -21.31
CA ILE A 160 -0.95 1.91 -20.82
C ILE A 160 -0.07 0.85 -20.16
N MET A 161 1.06 0.52 -20.78
CA MET A 161 1.99 -0.50 -20.29
C MET A 161 2.68 -0.12 -18.97
N LYS A 162 2.67 1.17 -18.61
CA LYS A 162 3.31 1.68 -17.38
C LYS A 162 2.37 1.62 -16.16
N LEU A 163 1.09 1.31 -16.37
CA LEU A 163 0.09 1.30 -15.30
C LEU A 163 0.15 -0.01 -14.51
N LYS A 164 0.43 0.10 -13.21
CA LYS A 164 0.34 -0.97 -12.22
C LYS A 164 -0.60 -0.55 -11.09
N PHE A 165 -1.57 -1.41 -10.76
CA PHE A 165 -2.55 -1.14 -9.72
C PHE A 165 -1.91 -1.00 -8.33
N GLY A 166 -2.38 -0.03 -7.55
CA GLY A 166 -1.94 0.18 -6.17
C GLY A 166 -0.61 0.91 -6.03
N TYR A 167 -0.01 1.35 -7.13
CA TYR A 167 1.18 2.20 -7.13
C TYR A 167 0.79 3.67 -7.14
N GLU A 168 1.64 4.49 -6.54
CA GLU A 168 1.54 5.95 -6.61
C GLU A 168 2.27 6.45 -7.85
N TYR A 169 1.65 7.41 -8.53
CA TYR A 169 2.19 8.03 -9.73
C TYR A 169 2.17 9.54 -9.61
N LEU A 170 3.19 10.17 -10.21
CA LEU A 170 3.16 11.57 -10.60
C LEU A 170 2.65 11.64 -12.05
N LEU A 171 1.53 12.31 -12.21
CA LEU A 171 0.89 12.57 -13.48
C LEU A 171 1.27 13.98 -13.92
N TYR A 172 1.92 14.08 -15.08
CA TYR A 172 2.18 15.38 -15.73
C TYR A 172 1.04 15.67 -16.69
N ILE A 173 0.21 16.65 -16.34
CA ILE A 173 -1.05 16.93 -17.06
C ILE A 173 -1.13 18.39 -17.49
N THR A 174 -1.85 18.63 -18.59
CA THR A 174 -2.28 19.97 -19.01
C THR A 174 -3.80 20.01 -19.11
N VAL A 175 -4.40 21.08 -18.57
CA VAL A 175 -5.85 21.26 -18.52
C VAL A 175 -6.29 22.20 -19.66
N LEU A 176 -6.75 21.63 -20.77
CA LEU A 176 -7.28 22.38 -21.91
C LEU A 176 -8.80 22.54 -21.79
N LYS A 177 -9.25 23.69 -21.27
CA LYS A 177 -10.69 24.02 -21.10
C LYS A 177 -11.49 22.91 -20.39
N LYS A 178 -12.05 21.96 -21.15
CA LYS A 178 -12.85 20.82 -20.66
C LYS A 178 -12.14 19.47 -20.70
N ARG A 179 -10.90 19.39 -21.18
CA ARG A 179 -10.14 18.14 -21.37
C ARG A 179 -8.82 18.20 -20.62
N THR A 180 -8.47 17.10 -19.97
CA THR A 180 -7.15 16.90 -19.37
C THR A 180 -6.34 16.00 -20.28
N ILE A 181 -5.15 16.47 -20.68
CA ILE A 181 -4.19 15.68 -21.45
C ILE A 181 -3.10 15.21 -20.51
N VAL A 182 -2.83 13.90 -20.51
CA VAL A 182 -1.72 13.31 -19.77
C VAL A 182 -0.50 13.22 -20.68
N TRP A 183 0.56 13.92 -20.33
CA TRP A 183 1.82 13.93 -21.09
C TRP A 183 2.71 12.76 -20.73
N SER A 184 2.78 12.44 -19.45
CA SER A 184 3.63 11.38 -18.93
C SER A 184 3.21 10.98 -17.52
N ILE A 185 3.63 9.78 -17.15
CA ILE A 185 3.44 9.21 -15.82
C ILE A 185 4.79 8.75 -15.29
N GLN A 186 5.02 8.99 -14.01
CA GLN A 186 6.22 8.56 -13.30
C GLN A 186 5.80 7.83 -12.03
N GLU A 187 6.23 6.58 -11.88
CA GLU A 187 6.02 5.82 -10.65
C GLU A 187 6.78 6.48 -9.49
N VAL A 188 6.10 6.72 -8.37
CA VAL A 188 6.72 7.21 -7.13
C VAL A 188 7.34 6.01 -6.44
N VAL A 189 8.67 5.93 -6.50
CA VAL A 189 9.43 4.90 -5.79
C VAL A 189 9.79 5.45 -4.41
N PRO A 190 9.30 4.84 -3.31
CA PRO A 190 9.69 5.25 -1.97
C PRO A 190 11.18 4.95 -1.79
N LEU A 191 11.95 5.95 -1.34
CA LEU A 191 13.36 5.79 -1.03
C LEU A 191 13.50 5.41 0.45
N PRO A 192 14.28 4.37 0.78
CA PRO A 192 14.49 3.98 2.16
C PRO A 192 15.24 5.08 2.92
N ALA A 193 14.88 5.28 4.17
CA ALA A 193 15.69 6.10 5.05
C ALA A 193 17.07 5.45 5.24
N PRO A 194 18.18 6.21 5.14
CA PRO A 194 19.49 5.66 5.40
C PRO A 194 19.59 5.21 6.87
N LEU A 195 20.34 4.14 7.14
CA LEU A 195 20.55 3.61 8.50
C LEU A 195 21.16 4.64 9.46
N THR A 196 21.84 5.65 8.92
CA THR A 196 22.42 6.79 9.64
C THR A 196 21.39 7.85 10.06
N THR A 197 20.13 7.72 9.65
CA THR A 197 19.06 8.64 10.06
C THR A 197 18.91 8.62 11.58
N PRO A 198 18.90 9.78 12.26
CA PRO A 198 18.75 9.82 13.69
C PRO A 198 17.38 9.26 14.11
N ILE A 199 17.39 8.43 15.14
CA ILE A 199 16.17 7.96 15.81
C ILE A 199 15.61 9.13 16.65
N PRO A 200 14.28 9.30 16.75
CA PRO A 200 13.68 10.20 17.73
C PRO A 200 14.18 9.95 19.16
N ASP A 201 14.48 11.03 19.89
CA ASP A 201 15.14 10.95 21.21
C ASP A 201 14.33 10.11 22.23
N ASP A 202 13.00 10.26 22.24
CA ASP A 202 12.11 9.50 23.13
C ASP A 202 12.23 7.98 22.92
N ILE A 203 12.37 7.54 21.66
CA ILE A 203 12.49 6.12 21.31
C ILE A 203 13.89 5.61 21.65
N LYS A 204 14.91 6.44 21.48
CA LYS A 204 16.28 6.13 21.87
C LYS A 204 16.36 5.94 23.39
N GLU A 205 15.80 6.86 24.17
CA GLU A 205 15.73 6.74 25.63
C GLU A 205 14.95 5.50 26.06
N LEU A 206 13.84 5.19 25.38
CA LEU A 206 13.07 3.98 25.62
C LEU A 206 13.90 2.71 25.35
N PHE A 207 14.64 2.69 24.25
CA PHE A 207 15.52 1.57 23.89
C PHE A 207 16.62 1.35 24.93
N ASP A 208 17.25 2.43 25.40
CA ASP A 208 18.31 2.39 26.42
C ASP A 208 17.75 1.86 27.76
N LYS A 209 16.55 2.30 28.17
CA LYS A 209 15.83 1.79 29.36
C LYS A 209 15.47 0.30 29.24
N CYS A 210 15.34 -0.22 28.03
CA CYS A 210 15.07 -1.64 27.78
C CYS A 210 16.31 -2.54 27.93
N LYS A 211 17.51 -1.97 28.12
CA LYS A 211 18.78 -2.71 28.31
C LYS A 211 19.04 -3.73 27.20
N GLY A 212 18.63 -3.43 25.97
CA GLY A 212 18.83 -4.30 24.81
C GLY A 212 18.01 -5.59 24.78
N VAL A 213 17.02 -5.79 25.67
CA VAL A 213 16.13 -6.97 25.62
C VAL A 213 15.08 -6.79 24.51
N PRO A 214 15.04 -7.63 23.46
CA PRO A 214 14.23 -7.37 22.26
C PRO A 214 12.72 -7.27 22.52
N TRP A 215 12.14 -8.28 23.16
CA TRP A 215 10.69 -8.33 23.42
C TRP A 215 10.22 -7.21 24.35
N LYS A 216 11.09 -6.76 25.28
CA LYS A 216 10.77 -5.67 26.21
C LYS A 216 10.61 -4.35 25.45
N PHE A 217 11.51 -4.08 24.50
CA PHE A 217 11.42 -2.89 23.67
C PHE A 217 10.14 -2.88 22.83
N VAL A 218 9.82 -3.99 22.16
CA VAL A 218 8.58 -4.12 21.36
C VAL A 218 7.34 -3.97 22.24
N TYR A 219 7.34 -4.55 23.44
CA TYR A 219 6.24 -4.41 24.41
C TYR A 219 6.03 -2.95 24.82
N CYS A 220 7.10 -2.25 25.22
CA CYS A 220 7.01 -0.85 25.59
C CYS A 220 6.57 0.03 24.42
N LEU A 221 7.09 -0.20 23.21
CA LEU A 221 6.71 0.55 22.02
C LEU A 221 5.22 0.34 21.69
N ALA A 222 4.73 -0.90 21.78
CA ALA A 222 3.31 -1.22 21.57
C ALA A 222 2.38 -0.59 22.62
N SER A 223 2.83 -0.44 23.87
CA SER A 223 1.98 0.09 24.96
C SER A 223 1.51 1.53 24.73
N THR A 224 2.28 2.30 23.96
CA THR A 224 1.96 3.69 23.57
C THR A 224 0.78 3.77 22.60
N ILE A 225 0.50 2.70 21.86
CA ILE A 225 -0.61 2.64 20.91
C ILE A 225 -1.93 2.59 21.68
N GLY A 226 -2.81 3.55 21.41
CA GLY A 226 -4.15 3.54 21.98
C GLY A 226 -4.21 3.82 23.48
N GLY A 227 -3.24 4.56 24.03
CA GLY A 227 -3.28 5.04 25.43
C GLY A 227 -4.53 5.88 25.76
N ARG A 228 -5.25 6.34 24.74
CA ARG A 228 -6.55 7.01 24.90
C ARG A 228 -7.76 6.08 24.97
N ILE A 229 -7.65 4.89 24.40
CA ILE A 229 -8.79 4.01 24.26
C ILE A 229 -8.91 3.09 25.46
N CYS A 230 -7.78 2.65 25.97
CA CYS A 230 -7.68 1.70 27.07
C CYS A 230 -6.45 2.02 27.91
N PRO A 231 -6.40 1.51 29.16
CA PRO A 231 -5.19 1.55 29.97
C PRO A 231 -3.96 1.02 29.21
N LEU A 232 -2.78 1.50 29.58
CA LEU A 232 -1.53 1.22 28.86
C LEU A 232 -1.26 -0.29 28.71
N ASN A 233 -1.57 -1.07 29.74
CA ASN A 233 -1.21 -2.49 29.83
C ASN A 233 -2.29 -3.45 29.33
N ASN A 234 -3.41 -2.93 28.81
CA ASN A 234 -4.54 -3.75 28.39
C ASN A 234 -4.42 -4.01 26.88
N PHE A 235 -4.88 -5.19 26.46
CA PHE A 235 -4.82 -5.63 25.05
C PHE A 235 -3.40 -5.66 24.46
N MET A 236 -2.38 -5.98 25.26
CA MET A 236 -0.99 -5.88 24.82
C MET A 236 -0.64 -6.81 23.67
N THR A 237 -1.18 -8.03 23.63
CA THR A 237 -1.01 -8.94 22.49
C THR A 237 -1.57 -8.32 21.20
N ALA A 238 -2.74 -7.69 21.26
CA ALA A 238 -3.34 -6.98 20.13
C ALA A 238 -2.52 -5.75 19.72
N LYS A 239 -2.08 -4.91 20.67
CA LYS A 239 -1.24 -3.74 20.39
C LYS A 239 0.09 -4.13 19.72
N ILE A 240 0.73 -5.19 20.21
CA ILE A 240 1.95 -5.76 19.61
C ILE A 240 1.65 -6.25 18.20
N GLY A 241 0.54 -6.96 17.98
CA GLY A 241 0.14 -7.43 16.66
C GLY A 241 -0.07 -6.31 15.65
N LEU A 242 -0.71 -5.21 16.06
CA LEU A 242 -0.89 -4.02 15.23
C LEU A 242 0.45 -3.38 14.85
N LEU A 243 1.37 -3.25 15.82
CA LEU A 243 2.71 -2.72 15.59
C LEU A 243 3.53 -3.58 14.63
N LEU A 244 3.55 -4.90 14.84
CA LEU A 244 4.23 -5.85 13.96
C LEU A 244 3.65 -5.80 12.54
N SER A 245 2.33 -5.73 12.42
CA SER A 245 1.66 -5.58 11.13
C SER A 245 2.08 -4.29 10.41
N LEU A 246 2.06 -3.14 11.09
CA LEU A 246 2.54 -1.86 10.55
C LEU A 246 3.98 -1.94 10.05
N ALA A 247 4.88 -2.49 10.85
CA ALA A 247 6.29 -2.64 10.48
C ALA A 247 6.48 -3.62 9.30
N SER A 248 5.72 -4.71 9.25
CA SER A 248 5.79 -5.70 8.18
C SER A 248 5.35 -5.13 6.82
N VAL A 249 4.30 -4.30 6.78
CA VAL A 249 3.83 -3.67 5.53
C VAL A 249 4.89 -2.75 4.97
N LYS A 250 5.53 -1.94 5.83
CA LYS A 250 6.61 -1.06 5.41
C LYS A 250 7.83 -1.85 4.94
N ALA A 251 8.18 -2.93 5.64
CA ALA A 251 9.26 -3.83 5.23
C ALA A 251 8.95 -4.55 3.91
N ASN A 252 7.69 -4.89 3.62
CA ASN A 252 7.29 -5.46 2.33
C ASN A 252 7.60 -4.52 1.16
N VAL A 253 7.36 -3.22 1.35
CA VAL A 253 7.60 -2.21 0.30
C VAL A 253 9.07 -2.12 -0.08
N TYR A 254 10.01 -2.24 0.87
CA TYR A 254 11.45 -2.08 0.63
C TYR A 254 12.20 -3.39 0.42
N CYS A 255 11.90 -4.42 1.21
CA CYS A 255 12.65 -5.67 1.27
C CYS A 255 11.86 -6.87 0.73
N GLY A 256 10.59 -6.70 0.36
CA GLY A 256 9.73 -7.80 -0.06
C GLY A 256 9.40 -8.79 1.06
N SER A 257 9.58 -8.40 2.32
CA SER A 257 9.23 -9.25 3.47
C SER A 257 7.73 -9.59 3.47
N PRO A 258 7.35 -10.79 3.96
CA PRO A 258 5.95 -11.19 4.07
C PRO A 258 5.15 -10.21 4.95
N ILE A 259 3.89 -10.00 4.59
CA ILE A 259 2.99 -9.08 5.30
C ILE A 259 2.30 -9.84 6.44
N LEU A 260 2.39 -9.31 7.65
CA LEU A 260 1.64 -9.82 8.79
C LEU A 260 0.23 -9.22 8.79
N HIS A 261 -0.77 -10.08 8.67
CA HIS A 261 -2.17 -9.70 8.84
C HIS A 261 -2.55 -9.70 10.33
N PHE A 262 -3.59 -8.95 10.67
CA PHE A 262 -4.07 -8.84 12.04
C PHE A 262 -5.47 -9.42 12.16
N LEU A 263 -5.63 -10.43 13.00
CA LEU A 263 -6.92 -10.97 13.39
C LEU A 263 -7.01 -11.00 14.91
N ALA A 264 -8.02 -10.34 15.48
CA ALA A 264 -8.28 -10.41 16.91
C ALA A 264 -9.60 -11.13 17.23
N THR A 265 -9.58 -11.93 18.29
CA THR A 265 -10.74 -12.71 18.73
C THR A 265 -10.99 -12.54 20.22
N GLY A 266 -12.25 -12.47 20.62
CA GLY A 266 -12.65 -12.28 22.01
C GLY A 266 -14.16 -12.05 22.15
N ASN A 267 -14.61 -11.84 23.37
CA ASN A 267 -16.02 -11.69 23.72
C ASN A 267 -16.48 -10.24 23.52
N ASN A 268 -15.69 -9.25 23.97
CA ASN A 268 -16.03 -7.83 23.83
C ASN A 268 -14.99 -7.05 23.03
N LEU A 269 -15.22 -6.90 21.72
CA LEU A 269 -14.21 -6.37 20.79
C LEU A 269 -14.42 -4.90 20.42
N GLY A 270 -15.29 -4.18 21.13
CA GLY A 270 -15.53 -2.75 20.87
C GLY A 270 -14.27 -1.89 21.00
N TYR A 271 -13.42 -2.20 21.99
CA TYR A 271 -12.14 -1.51 22.17
C TYR A 271 -11.11 -1.87 21.10
N ILE A 272 -11.09 -3.12 20.63
CA ILE A 272 -10.17 -3.55 19.55
C ILE A 272 -10.44 -2.79 18.26
N GLY A 273 -11.72 -2.62 17.87
CA GLY A 273 -12.09 -1.83 16.70
C GLY A 273 -11.60 -0.37 16.80
N ARG A 274 -11.71 0.25 17.98
CA ARG A 274 -11.15 1.58 18.23
C ARG A 274 -9.62 1.59 18.18
N LEU A 275 -8.95 0.57 18.76
CA LEU A 275 -7.50 0.45 18.74
C LEU A 275 -6.95 0.33 17.33
N MET A 276 -7.65 -0.42 16.46
CA MET A 276 -7.34 -0.50 15.04
C MET A 276 -7.44 0.88 14.37
N CYS A 277 -8.45 1.69 14.69
CA CYS A 277 -8.56 3.04 14.13
C CYS A 277 -7.39 3.95 14.54
N GLU A 278 -6.99 3.95 15.82
CA GLU A 278 -5.84 4.74 16.28
C GLU A 278 -4.52 4.23 15.69
N ALA A 279 -4.32 2.91 15.64
CA ALA A 279 -3.13 2.33 15.04
C ALA A 279 -3.06 2.59 13.51
N ALA A 280 -4.21 2.67 12.82
CA ALA A 280 -4.26 2.99 11.40
C ALA A 280 -3.77 4.42 11.08
N LEU A 281 -3.75 5.34 12.06
CA LEU A 281 -3.16 6.68 11.90
C LEU A 281 -1.63 6.64 11.72
N LEU A 282 -0.98 5.55 12.17
CA LEU A 282 0.46 5.36 12.01
C LEU A 282 0.83 4.89 10.60
N ALA A 283 -0.11 4.34 9.82
CA ALA A 283 0.16 3.90 8.45
C ALA A 283 0.22 5.06 7.46
N ALA A 284 0.98 4.86 6.38
CA ALA A 284 1.05 5.82 5.27
C ALA A 284 -0.28 5.95 4.52
N SER A 285 -1.01 4.84 4.36
CA SER A 285 -2.34 4.82 3.78
C SER A 285 -3.24 3.84 4.53
N SER A 286 -4.47 4.26 4.80
CA SER A 286 -5.50 3.39 5.38
C SER A 286 -6.76 3.41 4.52
N ALA A 287 -7.42 2.26 4.42
CA ALA A 287 -8.74 2.13 3.81
C ALA A 287 -9.65 1.29 4.71
N TYR A 288 -10.94 1.62 4.71
CA TYR A 288 -11.96 0.87 5.42
C TYR A 288 -12.75 -0.01 4.46
N ILE A 289 -13.03 -1.25 4.87
CA ILE A 289 -13.97 -2.12 4.16
C ILE A 289 -15.34 -1.94 4.79
N GLY A 290 -16.24 -1.28 4.07
CA GLY A 290 -17.66 -1.21 4.41
C GLY A 290 -18.44 -2.43 3.87
N THR A 291 -19.63 -2.66 4.41
CA THR A 291 -20.52 -3.79 4.00
C THR A 291 -20.95 -3.75 2.54
N ASN A 292 -20.93 -2.58 1.88
CA ASN A 292 -21.28 -2.43 0.46
C ASN A 292 -20.08 -2.02 -0.43
N SER A 293 -18.87 -1.98 0.13
CA SER A 293 -17.69 -1.53 -0.62
C SER A 293 -17.12 -2.64 -1.51
N SER A 294 -16.54 -2.26 -2.66
CA SER A 294 -15.82 -3.22 -3.50
C SER A 294 -14.44 -3.51 -2.87
N ILE A 295 -14.26 -4.74 -2.41
CA ILE A 295 -13.05 -5.19 -1.69
C ILE A 295 -11.78 -4.91 -2.49
N SER A 296 -11.80 -5.22 -3.79
CA SER A 296 -10.65 -5.03 -4.68
C SER A 296 -10.17 -3.59 -4.68
N THR A 297 -11.08 -2.62 -4.81
CA THR A 297 -10.70 -1.20 -4.83
C THR A 297 -10.20 -0.71 -3.47
N CYS A 298 -10.79 -1.19 -2.37
CA CYS A 298 -10.34 -0.86 -1.02
C CYS A 298 -8.92 -1.39 -0.74
N LEU A 299 -8.64 -2.64 -1.11
CA LEU A 299 -7.31 -3.25 -0.95
C LEU A 299 -6.26 -2.54 -1.81
N ILE A 300 -6.60 -2.22 -3.06
CA ILE A 300 -5.70 -1.46 -3.96
C ILE A 300 -5.44 -0.05 -3.40
N ASN A 301 -6.47 0.62 -2.89
CA ASN A 301 -6.33 1.93 -2.25
C ASN A 301 -5.42 1.88 -1.00
N ALA A 302 -5.48 0.78 -0.24
CA ALA A 302 -4.66 0.56 0.95
C ALA A 302 -3.22 0.09 0.66
N SER A 303 -2.83 -0.14 -0.60
CA SER A 303 -1.49 -0.62 -0.99
C SER A 303 -0.37 0.23 -0.36
N GLY A 304 0.60 -0.43 0.29
CA GLY A 304 1.67 0.20 1.07
C GLY A 304 1.27 0.59 2.49
N GLY A 305 0.07 0.22 2.93
CA GLY A 305 -0.47 0.49 4.26
C GLY A 305 -1.47 -0.58 4.70
N ILE A 306 -2.61 -0.15 5.26
CA ILE A 306 -3.55 -1.05 5.95
C ILE A 306 -4.95 -0.95 5.35
N CYS A 307 -5.58 -2.11 5.19
CA CYS A 307 -7.01 -2.21 4.95
C CYS A 307 -7.67 -2.84 6.17
N PHE A 308 -8.51 -2.09 6.88
CA PHE A 308 -9.13 -2.60 8.10
C PHE A 308 -10.65 -2.74 7.99
N MET A 309 -11.17 -3.73 8.70
CA MET A 309 -12.60 -4.03 8.82
C MET A 309 -13.08 -3.45 10.15
N PRO A 310 -13.78 -2.29 10.14
CA PRO A 310 -14.19 -1.59 11.36
C PRO A 310 -15.34 -2.27 12.12
N LEU A 311 -15.98 -3.27 11.52
CA LEU A 311 -17.05 -4.04 12.15
C LEU A 311 -16.55 -5.46 12.45
N PRO A 312 -17.18 -6.17 13.40
CA PRO A 312 -16.93 -7.59 13.58
C PRO A 312 -17.15 -8.35 12.27
N LEU A 313 -16.37 -9.40 12.03
CA LEU A 313 -16.45 -10.22 10.82
C LEU A 313 -17.88 -10.77 10.56
N GLN A 314 -18.68 -10.96 11.61
CA GLN A 314 -20.07 -11.41 11.56
C GLN A 314 -21.00 -10.41 10.84
N ALA A 315 -20.63 -9.13 10.78
CA ALA A 315 -21.43 -8.09 10.13
C ALA A 315 -21.29 -8.06 8.60
N TYR A 316 -20.33 -8.80 8.04
CA TYR A 316 -20.04 -8.80 6.61
C TYR A 316 -20.71 -9.96 5.88
N HIS A 317 -20.97 -9.77 4.58
CA HIS A 317 -21.51 -10.84 3.75
C HIS A 317 -20.49 -11.96 3.54
N GLN A 318 -20.95 -13.21 3.49
CA GLN A 318 -20.07 -14.37 3.30
C GLN A 318 -19.24 -14.30 2.01
N LYS A 319 -19.79 -13.73 0.93
CA LYS A 319 -19.05 -13.48 -0.33
C LYS A 319 -17.86 -12.55 -0.13
N GLN A 320 -18.02 -11.52 0.70
CA GLN A 320 -16.96 -10.56 1.00
C GLN A 320 -15.84 -11.21 1.80
N ILE A 321 -16.22 -11.95 2.83
CA ILE A 321 -15.28 -12.72 3.65
C ILE A 321 -14.48 -13.70 2.78
N HIS A 322 -15.16 -14.48 1.94
CA HIS A 322 -14.50 -15.46 1.08
C HIS A 322 -13.53 -14.80 0.10
N SER A 323 -13.91 -13.64 -0.47
CA SER A 323 -13.02 -12.86 -1.33
C SER A 323 -11.81 -12.29 -0.59
N ILE A 324 -11.93 -11.95 0.70
CA ILE A 324 -10.78 -11.46 1.48
C ILE A 324 -9.84 -12.61 1.80
N LEU A 325 -10.38 -13.76 2.23
CA LEU A 325 -9.60 -14.95 2.53
C LEU A 325 -8.84 -15.44 1.28
N SER A 326 -9.49 -15.50 0.12
CA SER A 326 -8.83 -15.91 -1.12
C SER A 326 -7.72 -14.95 -1.53
N VAL A 327 -7.90 -13.64 -1.33
CA VAL A 327 -6.87 -12.64 -1.62
C VAL A 327 -5.67 -12.76 -0.68
N ILE A 328 -5.90 -13.08 0.60
CA ILE A 328 -4.80 -13.29 1.55
C ILE A 328 -4.04 -14.58 1.23
N GLU A 329 -4.75 -15.67 0.92
CA GLU A 329 -4.12 -16.97 0.58
C GLU A 329 -3.33 -16.92 -0.72
N THR A 330 -3.88 -16.28 -1.76
CA THR A 330 -3.24 -16.23 -3.09
C THR A 330 -2.28 -15.07 -3.25
N GLY A 331 -2.43 -14.01 -2.45
CA GLY A 331 -1.71 -12.76 -2.61
C GLY A 331 -2.15 -11.94 -3.84
N ASP A 332 -3.20 -12.36 -4.56
CA ASP A 332 -3.68 -11.71 -5.77
C ASP A 332 -5.09 -11.14 -5.59
N ILE A 333 -5.32 -9.93 -6.11
CA ILE A 333 -6.59 -9.21 -6.04
C ILE A 333 -7.35 -9.40 -7.37
N PRO A 334 -8.42 -10.23 -7.41
CA PRO A 334 -9.28 -10.35 -8.58
C PRO A 334 -10.17 -9.12 -8.75
N PRO A 335 -10.59 -8.77 -9.99
CA PRO A 335 -10.24 -9.39 -11.28
C PRO A 335 -8.91 -8.90 -11.88
N ASN A 336 -8.27 -7.90 -11.25
CA ASN A 336 -7.20 -7.11 -11.86
C ASN A 336 -5.79 -7.74 -11.75
N LYS A 337 -5.68 -8.96 -11.20
CA LYS A 337 -4.40 -9.69 -10.95
C LYS A 337 -3.34 -8.80 -10.27
N ALA A 338 -3.77 -7.89 -9.40
CA ALA A 338 -2.87 -7.01 -8.67
C ALA A 338 -2.35 -7.74 -7.43
N LYS A 339 -1.06 -7.64 -7.12
CA LYS A 339 -0.51 -8.23 -5.90
C LYS A 339 -0.98 -7.48 -4.66
N LEU A 340 -1.28 -8.21 -3.59
CA LEU A 340 -1.60 -7.68 -2.28
C LEU A 340 -0.36 -7.03 -1.66
N ARG A 341 -0.45 -5.72 -1.39
CA ARG A 341 0.64 -4.92 -0.78
C ARG A 341 0.18 -4.20 0.50
N CYS A 342 -0.93 -4.64 1.09
CA CYS A 342 -1.48 -4.06 2.30
C CYS A 342 -1.76 -5.15 3.33
N ALA A 343 -1.67 -4.81 4.61
CA ALA A 343 -2.15 -5.71 5.67
C ALA A 343 -3.66 -5.60 5.80
N VAL A 344 -4.34 -6.74 5.91
CA VAL A 344 -5.75 -6.81 6.28
C VAL A 344 -5.88 -6.92 7.79
N TRP A 345 -6.66 -6.03 8.40
CA TRP A 345 -6.98 -6.07 9.83
C TRP A 345 -8.45 -6.39 10.03
N ALA A 346 -8.73 -7.40 10.84
CA ALA A 346 -10.07 -7.85 11.15
C ALA A 346 -10.20 -8.27 12.60
N TYR A 347 -11.44 -8.29 13.10
CA TYR A 347 -11.75 -8.82 14.41
C TYR A 347 -13.13 -9.48 14.38
N GLY A 348 -13.42 -10.39 15.31
CA GLY A 348 -14.74 -11.00 15.42
C GLY A 348 -14.94 -11.80 16.70
N SER A 349 -16.19 -11.87 17.15
CA SER A 349 -16.61 -12.62 18.34
C SER A 349 -17.03 -14.05 18.01
N ASP A 350 -16.81 -15.00 18.92
CA ASP A 350 -17.38 -16.36 18.84
C ASP A 350 -17.40 -16.98 17.43
N PHE A 351 -16.23 -17.07 16.82
CA PHE A 351 -16.09 -17.96 15.69
C PHE A 351 -16.36 -19.38 16.21
N LYS A 352 -17.50 -19.98 15.82
CA LYS A 352 -17.71 -21.43 15.99
C LYS A 352 -16.40 -22.12 15.61
N LYS A 353 -15.84 -22.95 16.50
CA LYS A 353 -14.42 -23.41 16.46
C LYS A 353 -13.85 -23.63 15.05
N ILE A 354 -14.61 -24.26 14.16
CA ILE A 354 -14.25 -24.55 12.75
C ILE A 354 -13.95 -23.29 11.92
N ILE A 355 -14.74 -22.23 12.04
CA ILE A 355 -14.56 -20.99 11.27
C ILE A 355 -13.29 -20.27 11.74
N LEU A 356 -13.02 -20.26 13.05
CA LEU A 356 -11.81 -19.64 13.59
C LEU A 356 -10.54 -20.29 13.05
N TYR A 357 -10.53 -21.61 12.91
CA TYR A 357 -9.37 -22.32 12.35
C TYR A 357 -9.13 -21.94 10.90
N ASN A 358 -10.18 -21.78 10.09
CA ASN A 358 -10.04 -21.35 8.70
C ASN A 358 -9.54 -19.91 8.58
N PHE A 359 -10.00 -19.01 9.46
CA PHE A 359 -9.47 -17.64 9.48
C PHE A 359 -8.04 -17.58 10.03
N GLY A 360 -7.77 -18.31 11.11
CA GLY A 360 -6.45 -18.39 11.74
C GLY A 360 -5.40 -19.05 10.85
N SER A 361 -5.78 -19.99 9.98
CA SER A 361 -4.87 -20.58 9.00
C SER A 361 -4.45 -19.59 7.92
N VAL A 362 -5.37 -18.71 7.52
CA VAL A 362 -5.14 -17.71 6.45
C VAL A 362 -4.42 -16.48 6.98
N PHE A 363 -4.81 -15.97 8.15
CA PHE A 363 -4.16 -14.81 8.78
C PHE A 363 -2.82 -15.18 9.44
N GLY A 364 -2.58 -16.47 9.72
CA GLY A 364 -1.34 -17.01 10.29
C GLY A 364 -1.18 -16.76 11.80
N THR A 365 -1.53 -15.59 12.31
CA THR A 365 -1.52 -15.29 13.75
C THR A 365 -2.86 -14.70 14.17
N VAL A 366 -3.42 -15.25 15.24
CA VAL A 366 -4.60 -14.71 15.92
C VAL A 366 -4.11 -13.99 17.18
N TYR A 367 -4.71 -12.86 17.52
CA TYR A 367 -4.38 -12.08 18.71
C TYR A 367 -5.53 -12.13 19.71
N ARG A 368 -5.16 -12.19 20.99
CA ARG A 368 -6.12 -12.21 22.09
C ARG A 368 -6.76 -10.83 22.26
N GLY A 369 -8.08 -10.77 22.10
CA GLY A 369 -8.89 -9.59 22.41
C GLY A 369 -9.35 -9.59 23.86
N ASP A 370 -10.56 -9.07 24.12
CA ASP A 370 -11.15 -9.07 25.47
C ASP A 370 -11.80 -10.41 25.79
N CYS A 371 -11.30 -11.11 26.80
CA CYS A 371 -11.92 -12.32 27.36
C CYS A 371 -12.69 -12.05 28.65
N GLY A 372 -12.90 -10.78 29.03
CA GLY A 372 -13.55 -10.36 30.28
C GLY A 372 -12.57 -10.09 31.43
N GLU A 373 -11.27 -10.23 31.20
CA GLU A 373 -10.22 -10.07 32.23
C GLU A 373 -10.02 -8.61 32.67
N TYR A 374 -10.39 -7.66 31.82
CA TYR A 374 -10.12 -6.22 32.02
C TYR A 374 -11.39 -5.41 32.30
N ALA A 375 -12.52 -6.05 32.61
CA ALA A 375 -13.82 -5.39 32.68
C ALA A 375 -13.84 -4.23 33.69
N ASP A 376 -13.30 -4.45 34.90
CA ASP A 376 -13.28 -3.46 35.98
C ASP A 376 -12.35 -2.29 35.64
N GLU A 377 -11.12 -2.57 35.21
CA GLU A 377 -10.14 -1.54 34.83
C GLU A 377 -10.63 -0.66 33.66
N LEU A 378 -11.33 -1.28 32.69
CA LEU A 378 -11.91 -0.55 31.56
C LEU A 378 -13.10 0.32 31.99
N ALA A 379 -13.90 -0.15 32.93
CA ALA A 379 -15.00 0.63 33.50
C ALA A 379 -14.44 1.86 34.24
N ASP A 380 -13.46 1.68 35.11
CA ASP A 380 -12.80 2.75 35.85
C ASP A 380 -12.18 3.78 34.90
N PHE A 381 -11.44 3.32 33.89
CA PHE A 381 -10.82 4.19 32.88
C PHE A 381 -11.86 4.99 32.09
N THR A 382 -12.97 4.36 31.74
CA THR A 382 -14.06 5.03 30.99
C THR A 382 -14.75 6.08 31.84
N LEU A 383 -15.00 5.78 33.12
CA LEU A 383 -15.58 6.70 34.08
C LEU A 383 -14.65 7.89 34.35
N GLU A 384 -13.36 7.63 34.57
CA GLU A 384 -12.36 8.67 34.76
C GLU A 384 -12.30 9.62 33.57
N ARG A 385 -12.33 9.09 32.34
CA ARG A 385 -12.36 9.91 31.11
C ARG A 385 -13.66 10.68 30.91
N ALA A 386 -14.78 10.17 31.40
CA ALA A 386 -16.04 10.89 31.35
C ALA A 386 -16.04 12.09 32.31
N ILE A 387 -15.37 11.96 33.47
CA ILE A 387 -15.21 13.02 34.47
C ILE A 387 -14.17 14.04 33.99
N ASN A 388 -13.02 13.56 33.53
CA ASN A 388 -11.88 14.35 33.08
C ASN A 388 -11.58 14.04 31.60
N PRO A 389 -12.30 14.65 30.64
CA PRO A 389 -12.03 14.44 29.23
C PRO A 389 -10.64 14.98 28.90
N SER A 390 -9.67 14.07 28.80
CA SER A 390 -8.29 14.41 28.52
C SER A 390 -8.20 15.02 27.12
N ALA A 391 -7.84 16.31 27.02
CA ALA A 391 -7.56 16.92 25.75
C ALA A 391 -6.37 16.20 25.09
N VAL A 392 -6.40 16.11 23.76
CA VAL A 392 -5.29 15.58 22.97
C VAL A 392 -4.06 16.44 23.24
N THR A 393 -3.10 15.92 24.02
CA THR A 393 -1.86 16.64 24.26
C THR A 393 -0.99 16.63 23.00
N ASN A 394 -0.20 17.68 22.82
CA ASN A 394 0.77 17.74 21.73
C ASN A 394 1.84 16.64 21.88
N GLU A 395 2.14 16.26 23.12
CA GLU A 395 3.08 15.18 23.46
C GLU A 395 2.60 13.81 22.95
N GLU A 396 1.33 13.45 23.14
CA GLU A 396 0.78 12.18 22.62
C GLU A 396 0.81 12.13 21.08
N LYS A 397 0.50 13.25 20.42
CA LYS A 397 0.62 13.37 18.95
C LYS A 397 2.07 13.22 18.50
N GLN A 398 3.00 13.81 19.24
CA GLN A 398 4.42 13.74 18.95
C GLN A 398 4.95 12.31 19.13
N ALA A 399 4.58 11.63 20.21
CA ALA A 399 4.97 10.23 20.45
C ALA A 399 4.51 9.30 19.31
N LEU A 400 3.26 9.44 18.84
CA LEU A 400 2.76 8.66 17.69
C LEU A 400 3.51 9.01 16.38
N ASN A 401 3.81 10.29 16.16
CA ASN A 401 4.61 10.70 15.01
C ASN A 401 6.03 10.13 15.05
N ASP A 402 6.62 10.05 16.24
CA ASP A 402 7.96 9.53 16.41
C ASP A 402 8.00 8.01 16.21
N ILE A 403 6.97 7.28 16.64
CA ILE A 403 6.78 5.86 16.29
C ILE A 403 6.66 5.69 14.78
N ARG A 404 5.86 6.52 14.11
CA ARG A 404 5.71 6.46 12.64
C ARG A 404 7.06 6.67 11.95
N LYS A 405 7.82 7.70 12.34
CA LYS A 405 9.18 7.95 11.79
C LYS A 405 10.11 6.78 12.07
N TYR A 406 10.04 6.20 13.26
CA TYR A 406 10.87 5.06 13.62
C TYR A 406 10.57 3.84 12.77
N ILE A 407 9.29 3.51 12.54
CA ILE A 407 8.88 2.43 11.64
C ILE A 407 9.44 2.67 10.23
N ASP A 408 9.39 3.92 9.73
CA ASP A 408 9.97 4.28 8.43
C ASP A 408 11.50 4.08 8.38
N ILE A 409 12.21 4.34 9.48
CA ILE A 409 13.67 4.12 9.58
C ILE A 409 14.02 2.63 9.58
N VAL A 410 13.29 1.82 10.35
CA VAL A 410 13.61 0.38 10.49
C VAL A 410 13.11 -0.49 9.34
N ALA A 411 12.21 0.02 8.51
CA ALA A 411 11.56 -0.75 7.43
C ALA A 411 12.55 -1.36 6.43
N ASN A 412 13.67 -0.69 6.15
CA ASN A 412 14.67 -1.14 5.18
C ASN A 412 15.72 -2.10 5.77
N VAL A 413 15.69 -2.39 7.08
CA VAL A 413 16.62 -3.35 7.68
C VAL A 413 16.27 -4.74 7.16
N ARG A 414 17.22 -5.34 6.43
CA ARG A 414 17.14 -6.73 5.99
C ARG A 414 17.53 -7.62 7.15
N VAL A 415 16.65 -8.56 7.48
CA VAL A 415 16.82 -9.41 8.65
C VAL A 415 16.81 -10.86 8.21
N THR A 416 17.80 -11.63 8.65
CA THR A 416 17.88 -13.08 8.46
C THR A 416 17.61 -13.81 9.78
N LEU A 417 17.20 -15.07 9.71
CA LEU A 417 17.13 -15.92 10.91
C LEU A 417 18.50 -16.50 11.25
N ASN A 418 18.78 -16.60 12.54
CA ASN A 418 19.83 -17.46 13.05
C ASN A 418 19.38 -18.93 13.02
N GLU A 419 20.34 -19.85 12.87
CA GLU A 419 20.11 -21.30 12.80
C GLU A 419 19.42 -21.85 14.06
N GLU A 420 19.81 -21.36 15.24
CA GLU A 420 19.17 -21.74 16.51
C GLU A 420 17.70 -21.31 16.57
N ALA A 421 17.39 -20.11 16.07
CA ALA A 421 16.04 -19.57 16.05
C ALA A 421 15.16 -20.35 15.04
N GLU A 422 15.71 -20.70 13.88
CA GLU A 422 15.04 -21.52 12.88
C GLU A 422 14.75 -22.93 13.41
N THR A 423 15.72 -23.53 14.11
CA THR A 423 15.57 -24.85 14.74
C THR A 423 14.46 -24.83 15.79
N LEU A 424 14.44 -23.82 16.67
CA LEU A 424 13.40 -23.69 17.69
C LEU A 424 12.01 -23.50 17.07
N LEU A 425 11.88 -22.63 16.07
CA LEU A 425 10.60 -22.41 15.38
C LEU A 425 10.10 -23.68 14.70
N SER A 426 11.00 -24.43 14.06
CA SER A 426 10.68 -25.69 13.37
C SER A 426 10.26 -26.78 14.35
N SER A 427 11.00 -26.96 15.44
CA SER A 427 10.67 -27.92 16.50
C SER A 427 9.34 -27.61 17.16
N TYR A 428 9.09 -26.33 17.50
CA TYR A 428 7.81 -25.88 18.01
C TYR A 428 6.66 -26.17 17.03
N PHE A 429 6.84 -25.82 15.76
CA PHE A 429 5.81 -26.04 14.74
C PHE A 429 5.45 -27.52 14.60
N LEU A 430 6.44 -28.41 14.58
CA LEU A 430 6.21 -29.85 14.49
C LEU A 430 5.50 -30.40 15.73
N ALA A 431 5.90 -29.97 16.93
CA ALA A 431 5.26 -30.35 18.19
C ALA A 431 3.80 -29.87 18.26
N ALA A 432 3.57 -28.58 17.99
CA ALA A 432 2.25 -27.97 18.02
C ALA A 432 1.31 -28.58 16.96
N ARG A 433 1.83 -28.88 15.76
CA ARG A 433 1.06 -29.53 14.69
C ARG A 433 0.76 -31.00 15.00
N LYS A 434 1.64 -31.71 15.71
CA LYS A 434 1.40 -33.08 16.18
C LYS A 434 0.23 -33.11 17.17
N GLU A 435 0.16 -32.16 18.09
CA GLU A 435 -0.95 -32.06 19.05
C GLU A 435 -2.24 -31.57 18.40
N ARG A 436 -2.16 -30.58 17.48
CA ARG A 436 -3.34 -29.96 16.85
C ARG A 436 -3.17 -29.75 15.34
N PRO A 437 -3.31 -30.80 14.53
CA PRO A 437 -3.08 -30.73 13.09
C PRO A 437 -4.07 -29.82 12.34
N LYS A 438 -5.27 -29.61 12.90
CA LYS A 438 -6.30 -28.74 12.30
C LYS A 438 -6.15 -27.27 12.66
N ALA A 439 -5.45 -26.95 13.75
CA ALA A 439 -5.31 -25.58 14.25
C ALA A 439 -4.00 -24.93 13.77
N VAL A 440 -2.94 -25.74 13.60
CA VAL A 440 -1.61 -25.28 13.20
C VAL A 440 -1.35 -25.69 11.76
N THR A 441 -1.41 -24.71 10.87
CA THR A 441 -1.23 -24.83 9.42
C THR A 441 0.10 -24.23 8.96
N VAL A 442 0.48 -24.47 7.71
CA VAL A 442 1.74 -23.93 7.15
C VAL A 442 1.77 -22.40 7.19
N GLY A 443 0.62 -21.72 7.01
CA GLY A 443 0.53 -20.26 7.14
C GLY A 443 0.89 -19.76 8.53
N ASN A 444 0.68 -20.57 9.58
CA ASN A 444 1.12 -20.22 10.94
C ASN A 444 2.65 -20.24 11.06
N PHE A 445 3.34 -21.14 10.36
CA PHE A 445 4.81 -21.18 10.36
C PHE A 445 5.39 -19.95 9.66
N GLU A 446 4.86 -19.59 8.50
CA GLU A 446 5.28 -18.37 7.80
C GLU A 446 5.04 -17.12 8.66
N ALA A 447 3.91 -17.04 9.36
CA ALA A 447 3.61 -15.94 10.27
C ALA A 447 4.55 -15.90 11.50
N LEU A 448 4.94 -17.05 12.06
CA LEU A 448 5.92 -17.14 13.15
C LEU A 448 7.30 -16.61 12.71
N VAL A 449 7.78 -17.08 11.56
CA VAL A 449 9.03 -16.62 10.94
C VAL A 449 8.98 -15.12 10.67
N SER A 450 7.88 -14.65 10.07
CA SER A 450 7.66 -13.23 9.76
C SER A 450 7.61 -12.36 11.02
N THR A 451 7.00 -12.86 12.10
CA THR A 451 6.95 -12.19 13.41
C THR A 451 8.33 -12.07 14.02
N CYS A 452 9.12 -13.15 14.00
CA CYS A 452 10.50 -13.20 14.50
C CYS A 452 11.42 -12.22 13.74
N ILE A 453 11.35 -12.21 12.41
CA ILE A 453 12.09 -11.26 11.56
C ILE A 453 11.67 -9.81 11.87
N THR A 454 10.37 -9.58 12.04
CA THR A 454 9.84 -8.23 12.27
C THR A 454 10.16 -7.71 13.67
N SER A 455 10.20 -8.56 14.70
CA SER A 455 10.64 -8.15 16.05
C SER A 455 12.11 -7.77 16.08
N ALA A 456 12.97 -8.55 15.40
CA ALA A 456 14.38 -8.22 15.24
C ALA A 456 14.60 -6.91 14.45
N ARG A 457 13.81 -6.70 13.39
CA ARG A 457 13.78 -5.45 12.62
C ARG A 457 13.43 -4.25 13.48
N LEU A 458 12.37 -4.36 14.28
CA LEU A 458 12.00 -3.32 15.23
C LEU A 458 13.13 -3.03 16.22
N CYS A 459 13.96 -4.01 16.57
CA CYS A 459 15.13 -3.80 17.42
C CYS A 459 16.39 -3.33 16.64
N ARG A 460 16.26 -2.97 15.36
CA ARG A 460 17.35 -2.59 14.45
C ARG A 460 18.46 -3.65 14.32
N ARG A 461 18.11 -4.93 14.46
CA ARG A 461 19.05 -6.04 14.26
C ARG A 461 18.89 -6.62 12.87
N GLU A 462 20.01 -7.01 12.27
CA GLU A 462 20.07 -7.70 10.98
C GLU A 462 19.89 -9.23 11.13
N VAL A 463 19.97 -9.74 12.36
CA VAL A 463 19.82 -11.18 12.66
C VAL A 463 18.79 -11.36 13.78
N ALA A 464 17.79 -12.21 13.51
CA ALA A 464 16.81 -12.64 14.49
C ALA A 464 17.35 -13.80 15.33
N ASN A 465 17.21 -13.70 16.66
CA ASN A 465 17.81 -14.62 17.62
C ASN A 465 16.75 -15.48 18.33
N ILE A 466 17.18 -16.35 19.25
CA ILE A 466 16.30 -17.22 20.03
C ILE A 466 15.22 -16.41 20.77
N HIS A 467 15.55 -15.23 21.31
CA HIS A 467 14.57 -14.42 22.04
C HIS A 467 13.44 -13.90 21.14
N ASP A 468 13.71 -13.63 19.86
CA ASP A 468 12.68 -13.28 18.87
C ASP A 468 11.78 -14.48 18.56
N ALA A 469 12.36 -15.67 18.44
CA ALA A 469 11.62 -16.91 18.22
C ALA A 469 10.71 -17.23 19.41
N VAL A 470 11.22 -17.17 20.64
CA VAL A 470 10.42 -17.36 21.87
C VAL A 470 9.29 -16.34 21.92
N PHE A 471 9.54 -15.07 21.58
CA PHE A 471 8.52 -14.04 21.56
C PHE A 471 7.43 -14.28 20.51
N ALA A 472 7.82 -14.70 19.30
CA ALA A 472 6.88 -15.07 18.24
C ALA A 472 5.99 -16.25 18.65
N ILE A 473 6.57 -17.28 19.26
CA ILE A 473 5.83 -18.44 19.78
C ILE A 473 4.89 -18.03 20.90
N TRP A 474 5.35 -17.19 21.84
CA TRP A 474 4.52 -16.68 22.93
C TRP A 474 3.28 -15.93 22.42
N LEU A 475 3.45 -15.06 21.41
CA LEU A 475 2.33 -14.36 20.77
C LEU A 475 1.34 -15.33 20.12
N HIS A 476 1.86 -16.32 19.40
CA HIS A 476 1.03 -17.33 18.76
C HIS A 476 0.21 -18.13 19.78
N VAL A 477 0.85 -18.66 20.83
CA VAL A 477 0.17 -19.46 21.88
C VAL A 477 -0.86 -18.61 22.64
N SER A 478 -0.53 -17.34 22.94
CA SER A 478 -1.44 -16.42 23.62
C SER A 478 -2.73 -16.15 22.84
N GLY A 479 -2.65 -16.20 21.51
CA GLY A 479 -3.76 -15.97 20.61
C GLY A 479 -4.64 -17.19 20.32
N MET A 480 -4.22 -18.39 20.74
CA MET A 480 -4.98 -19.60 20.46
C MET A 480 -6.26 -19.70 21.29
N THR A 481 -7.30 -20.28 20.69
CA THR A 481 -8.54 -20.64 21.39
C THR A 481 -8.35 -21.81 22.32
N GLU A 482 -9.09 -21.80 23.43
CA GLU A 482 -9.05 -22.83 24.46
C GLU A 482 -9.40 -24.24 23.93
N PRO A 483 -8.76 -25.31 24.46
CA PRO A 483 -7.68 -25.27 25.47
C PRO A 483 -6.38 -24.70 24.87
N ARG A 484 -5.46 -24.11 25.62
CA ARG A 484 -4.17 -23.63 25.06
C ARG A 484 -3.07 -24.67 25.27
N PHE A 485 -1.95 -24.51 24.55
CA PHE A 485 -0.77 -25.38 24.73
C PHE A 485 -0.06 -25.08 26.06
N ALA A 486 0.19 -23.81 26.33
CA ALA A 486 0.80 -23.37 27.57
C ALA A 486 -0.26 -23.03 28.64
N PRO A 487 0.06 -23.17 29.93
CA PRO A 487 -0.76 -22.69 31.02
C PRO A 487 -1.06 -21.19 30.93
N ASP A 488 -2.28 -20.77 31.30
CA ASP A 488 -2.72 -19.38 31.21
C ASP A 488 -1.88 -18.41 32.05
N GLU A 489 -1.27 -18.89 33.14
CA GLU A 489 -0.35 -18.12 33.97
C GLU A 489 0.84 -17.55 33.18
N TYR A 490 1.25 -18.23 32.10
CA TYR A 490 2.38 -17.81 31.26
C TYR A 490 1.98 -16.86 30.13
N LEU A 491 0.67 -16.71 29.89
CA LEU A 491 0.10 -15.99 28.75
C LEU A 491 -0.51 -14.66 29.16
N ASN A 492 -0.58 -14.39 30.47
CA ASN A 492 -1.02 -13.12 31.01
C ASN A 492 0.03 -12.03 30.76
N THR A 493 -0.42 -10.84 30.37
CA THR A 493 0.42 -9.66 30.17
C THR A 493 0.31 -8.72 31.38
N PRO A 494 1.17 -8.87 32.40
CA PRO A 494 1.09 -8.03 33.58
C PRO A 494 1.54 -6.59 33.27
N ALA A 495 1.01 -5.65 34.04
CA ALA A 495 1.43 -4.25 34.02
C ALA A 495 2.92 -4.05 34.37
N ASP A 496 3.46 -4.91 35.23
CA ASP A 496 4.84 -4.83 35.70
C ASP A 496 5.79 -5.63 34.79
N ILE A 497 6.76 -4.93 34.19
CA ILE A 497 7.78 -5.53 33.32
C ILE A 497 8.64 -6.57 34.07
N ALA A 498 8.89 -6.38 35.37
CA ALA A 498 9.64 -7.37 36.15
C ALA A 498 8.86 -8.68 36.27
N LYS A 499 7.54 -8.60 36.47
CA LYS A 499 6.64 -9.77 36.43
C LYS A 499 6.61 -10.41 35.04
N LEU A 500 6.52 -9.60 33.98
CA LEU A 500 6.57 -10.10 32.60
C LEU A 500 7.88 -10.84 32.29
N LYS A 501 9.03 -10.34 32.78
CA LYS A 501 10.32 -11.03 32.64
C LYS A 501 10.31 -12.41 33.29
N ASN A 502 9.74 -12.52 34.49
CA ASN A 502 9.62 -13.81 35.18
C ASN A 502 8.66 -14.76 34.44
N ILE A 503 7.56 -14.25 33.90
CA ILE A 503 6.63 -15.01 33.06
C ILE A 503 7.33 -15.52 31.81
N MET A 504 8.06 -14.66 31.09
CA MET A 504 8.81 -15.05 29.90
C MET A 504 9.87 -16.10 30.21
N LYS A 505 10.53 -16.03 31.37
CA LYS A 505 11.48 -17.07 31.81
C LYS A 505 10.78 -18.42 32.01
N LYS A 506 9.68 -18.46 32.77
CA LYS A 506 8.89 -19.68 32.97
C LYS A 506 8.33 -20.24 31.65
N PHE A 507 7.89 -19.35 30.76
CA PHE A 507 7.43 -19.73 29.43
C PHE A 507 8.56 -20.36 28.60
N THR A 508 9.77 -19.83 28.70
CA THR A 508 10.96 -20.38 28.02
C THR A 508 11.26 -21.79 28.53
N GLU A 509 11.27 -21.98 29.86
CA GLU A 509 11.46 -23.30 30.49
C GLU A 509 10.35 -24.30 30.08
N TRP A 510 9.10 -23.85 29.97
CA TRP A 510 8.01 -24.67 29.43
C TRP A 510 8.23 -25.03 27.96
N LEU A 511 8.67 -24.07 27.14
CA LEU A 511 8.88 -24.29 25.71
C LEU A 511 10.01 -25.30 25.43
N GLU A 512 11.06 -25.28 26.23
CA GLU A 512 12.14 -26.28 26.17
C GLU A 512 11.59 -27.69 26.45
N ASN A 513 10.76 -27.83 27.49
CA ASN A 513 10.10 -29.11 27.80
C ASN A 513 9.12 -29.55 26.70
N PHE A 514 8.42 -28.62 26.08
CA PHE A 514 7.45 -28.89 25.01
C PHE A 514 8.11 -29.31 23.69
N THR A 515 9.24 -28.69 23.36
CA THR A 515 9.94 -28.92 22.07
C THR A 515 11.06 -29.94 22.17
N GLY A 516 11.62 -30.17 23.36
CA GLY A 516 12.82 -30.99 23.57
C GLY A 516 14.12 -30.32 23.11
N CYS A 517 14.09 -29.03 22.74
CA CYS A 517 15.28 -28.25 22.36
C CYS A 517 15.68 -27.30 23.48
N SER A 518 16.97 -27.23 23.82
CA SER A 518 17.48 -26.23 24.77
C SER A 518 17.52 -24.85 24.12
N SER A 519 17.04 -23.82 24.83
CA SER A 519 16.98 -22.43 24.36
C SER A 519 18.00 -21.51 25.06
N HIS A 520 19.06 -22.11 25.62
CA HIS A 520 20.15 -21.43 26.33
C HIS A 520 21.27 -20.94 25.41
#